data_AF-A0A2V8YCZ7-F1
#
_entry.id   AF-A0A2V8YCZ7-F1
#
_cell.length_a   1.000
_cell.length_b   1.000
_cell.length_c   1.000
_cell.angle_alpha   90.00
_cell.angle_beta   90.00
_cell.angle_gamma   90.00
#
_symmetry.space_group_name_H-M   'P 1'
#
loop_
_entity.id
_entity.type
_entity.pdbx_description
1 polymer ?
#
loop_
_entity_poly.entity_id
_entity_poly.type
_entity_poly.pdbx_seq_one_letter_code
_entity_poly.pdbx_strand_id
1 'polypeptide(L)'
;MVDLQSEKQINATRIRWASPFAKTYQVEYWVGTDALDFDGGPQGQWKVFNSGKIENAQGGTQILKLADVPVSSRYVRILMSESSNTCDEHDPNDSRNCVGYAVQQIELGSIDASGRFAPAPRDPAERATTYTGSSIDPWHSAEDIRDGGDYQHTGFDLFFTSGITNNLPAMIPVTMLYGTPEDAAAQIAYIEKRGYPISYIEMGEEPDGKHTMPEDYAALYIQWAGAIHKVDPKLKLGGPIFEGVNKDITLWPDSKGRISWMGRFVAYLKDHHHLSDLAFVSFEHYPFEPCTITWKDLYREPQLMKGILQIWRADGVPKDVPLMVTENHLSWQLTGPMTTIFAALWLADNVGSFFEGGGAAFYHSPIQPQGVNNTCLGWSSWSNFVSNENYEIRGYTSPYYAARLINLEWVQHRSGVHQMFPSATNIKDADGNLLVTTYALHRPDGNWSLLLVNRDENNSHTVRASFEDAKEKRNSSFFGNVFLLSFGSDQYVWINDGPNSHPDPNLPPSAAIIDTDSQTIFTLPKASITVIRGRLRKWPQQLPV
;
A
#
# COMPACT_ATOMS: atom_id res chain seq x y z
N MET A 1 6.38 21.77 -11.35
CA MET A 1 7.35 22.28 -10.36
C MET A 1 8.73 22.31 -10.98
N VAL A 2 9.56 23.27 -10.58
CA VAL A 2 10.93 23.48 -11.07
C VAL A 2 11.87 23.40 -9.87
N ASP A 3 12.90 22.55 -9.95
CA ASP A 3 13.97 22.45 -8.95
C ASP A 3 15.28 23.00 -9.52
N LEU A 4 15.71 24.14 -8.98
CA LEU A 4 16.95 24.82 -9.34
C LEU A 4 18.22 24.16 -8.80
N GLN A 5 18.12 23.01 -8.13
CA GLN A 5 19.19 22.24 -7.46
C GLN A 5 19.82 22.94 -6.24
N SER A 6 19.85 24.26 -6.23
CA SER A 6 20.35 25.12 -5.17
C SER A 6 19.41 26.33 -4.97
N GLU A 7 19.52 27.01 -3.82
CA GLU A 7 18.80 28.27 -3.65
C GLU A 7 19.35 29.35 -4.58
N LYS A 8 18.47 30.04 -5.29
CA LYS A 8 18.84 31.13 -6.20
C LYS A 8 17.96 32.35 -5.99
N GLN A 9 18.54 33.51 -6.27
CA GLN A 9 17.83 34.79 -6.28
C GLN A 9 17.06 34.91 -7.59
N ILE A 10 15.74 34.86 -7.52
CA ILE A 10 14.84 34.90 -8.67
C ILE A 10 13.81 36.01 -8.52
N ASN A 11 13.55 36.75 -9.59
CA ASN A 11 12.47 37.74 -9.63
C ASN A 11 11.65 37.66 -10.91
N ALA A 12 11.93 36.68 -11.78
CA ALA A 12 11.29 36.54 -13.08
C ALA A 12 11.22 35.08 -13.54
N THR A 13 10.29 34.81 -14.45
CA THR A 13 10.23 33.55 -15.20
C THR A 13 9.96 33.82 -16.67
N ARG A 14 10.52 32.99 -17.55
CA ARG A 14 10.12 32.87 -18.95
C ARG A 14 9.44 31.52 -19.13
N ILE A 15 8.20 31.52 -19.61
CA ILE A 15 7.45 30.31 -19.89
C ILE A 15 7.12 30.29 -21.37
N ARG A 16 7.47 29.20 -22.06
CA ARG A 16 7.11 28.95 -23.45
C ARG A 16 5.99 27.93 -23.48
N TRP A 17 4.77 28.43 -23.63
CA TRP A 17 3.58 27.59 -23.74
C TRP A 17 3.40 27.04 -25.16
N ALA A 18 2.86 25.83 -25.25
CA ALA A 18 2.26 25.25 -26.45
C ALA A 18 0.73 25.19 -26.28
N SER A 19 0.02 24.64 -27.28
CA SER A 19 -1.42 24.39 -27.18
C SER A 19 -1.68 23.03 -26.54
N PRO A 20 -2.61 22.92 -25.57
CA PRO A 20 -3.28 24.01 -24.85
C PRO A 20 -2.38 24.69 -23.80
N PHE A 21 -2.59 25.96 -23.49
CA PHE A 21 -1.80 26.72 -22.51
C PHE A 21 -2.64 27.14 -21.30
N ALA A 22 -2.00 27.48 -20.18
CA ALA A 22 -2.72 28.00 -19.02
C ALA A 22 -3.14 29.47 -19.25
N LYS A 23 -4.44 29.75 -19.22
CA LYS A 23 -5.00 31.12 -19.21
C LYS A 23 -4.92 31.76 -17.83
N THR A 24 -5.16 30.95 -16.80
CA THR A 24 -5.12 31.37 -15.41
C THR A 24 -4.17 30.46 -14.64
N TYR A 25 -3.15 31.06 -14.03
CA TYR A 25 -2.15 30.34 -13.25
C TYR A 25 -1.47 31.24 -12.22
N GLN A 26 -0.84 30.62 -11.23
CA GLN A 26 -0.04 31.29 -10.21
C GLN A 26 1.38 30.76 -10.24
N VAL A 27 2.35 31.68 -10.14
CA VAL A 27 3.75 31.34 -9.92
C VAL A 27 4.06 31.53 -8.44
N GLU A 28 4.58 30.47 -7.83
CA GLU A 28 4.79 30.39 -6.39
C GLU A 28 6.19 29.87 -6.07
N TYR A 29 6.75 30.28 -4.94
CA TYR A 29 8.04 29.84 -4.44
C TYR A 29 7.88 29.08 -3.12
N TRP A 30 8.78 28.14 -2.87
CA TRP A 30 8.79 27.38 -1.64
C TRP A 30 9.50 28.13 -0.51
N VAL A 31 8.90 28.10 0.68
CA VAL A 31 9.53 28.51 1.94
C VAL A 31 9.45 27.34 2.91
N GLY A 32 10.59 26.69 3.14
CA GLY A 32 10.69 25.50 3.99
C GLY A 32 11.82 24.56 3.55
N THR A 33 11.80 23.34 4.05
CA THR A 33 12.69 22.25 3.63
C THR A 33 11.89 21.16 2.91
N ASP A 34 12.61 20.27 2.21
CA ASP A 34 12.05 18.99 1.72
C ASP A 34 10.78 19.15 0.86
N ALA A 35 10.77 20.17 -0.01
CA ALA A 35 9.58 20.57 -0.77
C ALA A 35 8.97 19.44 -1.62
N LEU A 36 9.79 18.47 -2.02
CA LEU A 36 9.46 17.34 -2.88
C LEU A 36 9.66 15.99 -2.17
N ASP A 37 9.76 15.99 -0.84
CA ASP A 37 9.82 14.76 -0.04
C ASP A 37 8.38 14.32 0.26
N PHE A 38 7.81 13.50 -0.63
CA PHE A 38 6.44 13.01 -0.52
C PHE A 38 6.31 11.91 0.55
N ASP A 39 7.35 11.12 0.75
CA ASP A 39 7.41 10.06 1.76
C ASP A 39 7.61 10.65 3.16
N GLY A 40 8.50 11.63 3.28
CA GLY A 40 8.81 12.39 4.48
C GLY A 40 7.69 13.34 4.89
N GLY A 41 7.00 13.91 3.91
CA GLY A 41 6.04 14.99 4.06
C GLY A 41 6.71 16.37 3.93
N PRO A 42 6.31 17.23 2.97
CA PRO A 42 6.94 18.52 2.77
C PRO A 42 6.85 19.45 4.00
N GLN A 43 7.96 20.07 4.39
CA GLN A 43 8.04 20.90 5.59
C GLN A 43 8.08 22.40 5.26
N GLY A 44 6.91 22.99 5.02
CA GLY A 44 6.83 24.42 4.69
C GLY A 44 5.54 24.83 4.01
N GLN A 45 5.62 25.92 3.24
CA GLN A 45 4.48 26.44 2.49
C GLN A 45 4.91 27.06 1.16
N TRP A 46 4.02 26.93 0.17
CA TRP A 46 4.12 27.68 -1.06
C TRP A 46 3.62 29.11 -0.86
N LYS A 47 4.36 30.08 -1.39
CA LYS A 47 3.98 31.49 -1.38
C LYS A 47 3.90 32.00 -2.80
N VAL A 48 2.80 32.69 -3.11
CA VAL A 48 2.66 33.37 -4.40
C VAL A 48 3.64 34.53 -4.46
N PHE A 49 4.33 34.68 -5.59
CA PHE A 49 5.10 35.90 -5.85
C PHE A 49 4.17 37.12 -5.89
N ASN A 50 4.67 38.31 -5.55
CA ASN A 50 3.85 39.53 -5.50
C ASN A 50 3.09 39.82 -6.82
N SER A 51 3.72 39.54 -7.96
CA SER A 51 3.13 39.63 -9.31
C SER A 51 2.94 38.24 -9.95
N GLY A 52 2.79 37.21 -9.12
CA GLY A 52 2.75 35.82 -9.55
C GLY A 52 1.37 35.33 -10.01
N LYS A 53 0.29 36.10 -9.79
CA LYS A 53 -1.06 35.74 -10.25
C LYS A 53 -1.30 36.24 -11.66
N ILE A 54 -1.54 35.32 -12.59
CA ILE A 54 -1.75 35.60 -14.00
C ILE A 54 -3.15 35.16 -14.40
N GLU A 55 -3.87 36.05 -15.07
CA GLU A 55 -5.21 35.83 -15.62
C GLU A 55 -5.19 36.22 -17.11
N ASN A 56 -6.05 35.59 -17.91
CA ASN A 56 -6.21 35.89 -19.34
C ASN A 56 -4.91 35.83 -20.17
N ALA A 57 -3.99 34.92 -19.83
CA ALA A 57 -2.77 34.72 -20.62
C ALA A 57 -3.10 34.33 -22.08
N GLN A 58 -2.17 34.61 -23.00
CA GLN A 58 -2.38 34.45 -24.45
C GLN A 58 -1.54 33.31 -25.07
N GLY A 59 -0.94 32.46 -24.23
CA GLY A 59 -0.02 31.39 -24.68
C GLY A 59 1.32 31.93 -25.20
N GLY A 60 2.02 31.12 -26.00
CA GLY A 60 3.33 31.47 -26.56
C GLY A 60 4.41 31.72 -25.51
N THR A 61 5.42 32.53 -25.86
CA THR A 61 6.50 32.91 -24.92
C THR A 61 6.09 34.09 -24.07
N GLN A 62 5.96 33.85 -22.77
CA GLN A 62 5.66 34.86 -21.76
C GLN A 62 6.90 35.12 -20.90
N ILE A 63 7.29 36.39 -20.74
CA ILE A 63 8.35 36.81 -19.82
C ILE A 63 7.69 37.61 -18.71
N LEU A 64 7.71 37.09 -17.49
CA LEU A 64 6.99 37.63 -16.34
C LEU A 64 7.98 38.16 -15.31
N LYS A 65 7.83 39.43 -14.92
CA LYS A 65 8.46 39.97 -13.70
C LYS A 65 7.57 39.60 -12.51
N LEU A 66 8.06 38.73 -11.64
CA LEU A 66 7.33 38.15 -10.53
C LEU A 66 7.44 38.98 -9.24
N ALA A 67 8.57 39.67 -9.05
CA ALA A 67 8.81 40.53 -7.89
C ALA A 67 9.77 41.68 -8.22
N ASP A 68 9.70 42.77 -7.47
CA ASP A 68 10.68 43.87 -7.56
C ASP A 68 12.00 43.51 -6.88
N VAL A 69 11.92 42.87 -5.71
CA VAL A 69 13.06 42.35 -4.98
C VAL A 69 13.20 40.85 -5.28
N PRO A 70 14.39 40.37 -5.68
CA PRO A 70 14.63 38.94 -5.84
C PRO A 70 14.32 38.15 -4.57
N VAL A 71 13.72 36.98 -4.77
CA VAL A 71 13.38 36.02 -3.72
C VAL A 71 14.39 34.89 -3.78
N SER A 72 14.97 34.51 -2.64
CA SER A 72 15.78 33.30 -2.53
C SER A 72 14.85 32.10 -2.48
N SER A 73 14.94 31.20 -3.46
CA SER A 73 14.28 29.90 -3.38
C SER A 73 14.97 28.89 -4.30
N ARG A 74 14.91 27.61 -3.92
CA ARG A 74 15.31 26.48 -4.78
C ARG A 74 14.15 25.99 -5.65
N TYR A 75 12.93 26.03 -5.12
CA TYR A 75 11.77 25.44 -5.77
C TYR A 75 10.74 26.51 -6.14
N VAL A 76 10.28 26.43 -7.38
CA VAL A 76 9.16 27.23 -7.89
C VAL A 76 8.12 26.31 -8.47
N ARG A 77 6.84 26.60 -8.24
CA ARG A 77 5.75 25.91 -8.93
C ARG A 77 4.90 26.89 -9.72
N ILE A 78 4.36 26.37 -10.82
CA ILE A 78 3.35 27.04 -11.64
C ILE A 78 2.07 26.24 -11.40
N LEU A 79 1.15 26.80 -10.62
CA LEU A 79 -0.16 26.21 -10.33
C LEU A 79 -1.14 26.69 -11.39
N MET A 80 -1.57 25.79 -12.28
CA MET A 80 -2.44 26.09 -13.41
C MET A 80 -3.88 25.72 -13.07
N SER A 81 -4.81 26.65 -13.23
CA SER A 81 -6.21 26.46 -12.82
C SER A 81 -7.22 26.63 -13.95
N GLU A 82 -6.81 27.15 -15.10
CA GLU A 82 -7.68 27.28 -16.27
C GLU A 82 -6.88 27.08 -17.55
N SER A 83 -7.24 26.06 -18.33
CA SER A 83 -6.65 25.79 -19.65
C SER A 83 -7.32 26.63 -20.74
N SER A 84 -6.56 26.96 -21.80
CA SER A 84 -7.08 27.56 -23.02
C SER A 84 -8.01 26.64 -23.78
N ASN A 85 -7.88 25.32 -23.56
CA ASN A 85 -8.51 24.26 -24.33
C ASN A 85 -8.33 24.42 -25.86
N THR A 86 -7.22 25.06 -26.27
CA THR A 86 -6.85 25.19 -27.68
C THR A 86 -6.13 23.93 -28.13
N CYS A 87 -6.53 23.38 -29.27
CA CYS A 87 -5.87 22.22 -29.86
C CYS A 87 -4.53 22.62 -30.53
N ASP A 88 -3.62 21.67 -30.65
CA ASP A 88 -2.42 21.77 -31.48
C ASP A 88 -2.66 21.23 -32.91
N GLU A 89 -1.59 20.86 -33.63
CA GLU A 89 -1.64 20.40 -35.02
C GLU A 89 -1.97 18.90 -35.19
N HIS A 90 -2.14 18.14 -34.10
CA HIS A 90 -2.52 16.72 -34.12
C HIS A 90 -4.02 16.52 -34.46
N ASP A 91 -4.48 15.26 -34.46
CA ASP A 91 -5.86 14.91 -34.86
C ASP A 91 -6.89 15.70 -34.02
N PRO A 92 -7.74 16.54 -34.65
CA PRO A 92 -8.76 17.30 -33.95
C PRO A 92 -9.90 16.43 -33.39
N ASN A 93 -10.00 15.16 -33.79
CA ASN A 93 -10.97 14.22 -33.23
C ASN A 93 -10.49 13.61 -31.92
N ASP A 94 -9.19 13.68 -31.62
CA ASP A 94 -8.66 13.26 -30.33
C ASP A 94 -8.88 14.38 -29.31
N SER A 95 -9.79 14.16 -28.36
CA SER A 95 -10.08 15.16 -27.32
C SER A 95 -8.86 15.52 -26.48
N ARG A 96 -7.84 14.65 -26.38
CA ARG A 96 -6.60 14.90 -25.65
C ARG A 96 -5.82 16.07 -26.22
N ASN A 97 -5.94 16.30 -27.53
CA ASN A 97 -5.30 17.39 -28.24
C ASN A 97 -5.67 18.78 -27.65
N CYS A 98 -6.88 18.90 -27.09
CA CYS A 98 -7.43 20.18 -26.68
C CYS A 98 -7.60 20.32 -25.16
N VAL A 99 -7.05 19.41 -24.35
CA VAL A 99 -7.23 19.42 -22.88
C VAL A 99 -5.89 19.40 -22.13
N GLY A 100 -5.90 19.82 -20.88
CA GLY A 100 -4.68 19.88 -20.06
C GLY A 100 -3.81 21.10 -20.37
N TYR A 101 -2.49 20.93 -20.33
CA TYR A 101 -1.52 22.01 -20.51
C TYR A 101 -0.26 21.49 -21.20
N ALA A 102 0.25 22.24 -22.17
CA ALA A 102 1.46 21.96 -22.90
C ALA A 102 2.50 23.06 -22.66
N VAL A 103 3.68 22.66 -22.15
CA VAL A 103 4.77 23.57 -21.81
C VAL A 103 6.03 23.11 -22.53
N GLN A 104 6.56 23.94 -23.43
CA GLN A 104 7.80 23.65 -24.14
C GLN A 104 9.03 23.96 -23.30
N GLN A 105 8.98 25.02 -22.49
CA GLN A 105 10.11 25.44 -21.69
C GLN A 105 9.67 26.30 -20.50
N ILE A 106 10.35 26.14 -19.37
CA ILE A 106 10.27 27.05 -18.23
C ILE A 106 11.70 27.46 -17.88
N GLU A 107 11.96 28.76 -17.81
CA GLU A 107 13.23 29.31 -17.31
C GLU A 107 12.94 30.22 -16.12
N LEU A 108 13.70 30.07 -15.05
CA LEU A 108 13.67 30.97 -13.90
C LEU A 108 14.91 31.85 -13.94
N GLY A 109 14.80 33.08 -13.45
CA GLY A 109 15.92 34.00 -13.45
C GLY A 109 15.56 35.38 -12.95
N SER A 110 16.21 36.37 -13.53
CA SER A 110 16.02 37.77 -13.17
C SER A 110 15.74 38.65 -14.38
N ILE A 111 14.94 39.69 -14.18
CA ILE A 111 14.78 40.81 -15.10
C ILE A 111 15.48 42.02 -14.49
N ASP A 112 16.41 42.61 -15.24
CA ASP A 112 17.11 43.83 -14.85
C ASP A 112 16.23 45.08 -15.08
N ALA A 113 16.72 46.24 -14.62
CA ALA A 113 16.00 47.52 -14.78
C ALA A 113 15.75 47.92 -16.26
N SER A 114 16.48 47.32 -17.21
CA SER A 114 16.27 47.52 -18.64
C SER A 114 15.22 46.59 -19.26
N GLY A 115 14.61 45.72 -18.45
CA GLY A 115 13.60 44.76 -18.89
C GLY A 115 14.18 43.49 -19.52
N ARG A 116 15.50 43.29 -19.44
CA ARG A 116 16.17 42.14 -20.04
C ARG A 116 16.18 40.96 -19.07
N PHE A 117 15.68 39.83 -19.54
CA PHE A 117 15.71 38.56 -18.80
C PHE A 117 17.08 37.90 -18.89
N ALA A 118 17.59 37.44 -17.74
CA ALA A 118 18.76 36.59 -17.61
C ALA A 118 18.37 35.32 -16.82
N PRO A 119 18.68 34.11 -17.31
CA PRO A 119 18.45 32.88 -16.55
C PRO A 119 19.19 32.89 -15.21
N ALA A 120 18.65 32.17 -14.23
CA ALA A 120 19.29 32.02 -12.92
C ALA A 120 20.69 31.44 -13.11
N PRO A 121 21.71 31.98 -12.41
CA PRO A 121 23.07 31.50 -12.53
C PRO A 121 23.15 30.02 -12.15
N ARG A 122 24.03 29.28 -12.82
CA ARG A 122 24.24 27.86 -12.58
C ARG A 122 25.74 27.61 -12.42
N ASP A 123 26.11 26.94 -11.33
CA ASP A 123 27.48 26.48 -11.15
C ASP A 123 27.79 25.39 -12.20
N PRO A 124 28.98 25.36 -12.83
CA PRO A 124 29.36 24.31 -13.77
C PRO A 124 29.23 22.88 -13.23
N ALA A 125 29.38 22.67 -11.92
CA ALA A 125 29.22 21.38 -11.26
C ALA A 125 27.77 21.08 -10.86
N GLU A 126 26.86 22.05 -10.97
CA GLU A 126 25.45 21.87 -10.61
C GLU A 126 24.74 20.96 -11.61
N ARG A 127 23.90 20.05 -11.10
CA ARG A 127 23.02 19.21 -11.94
C ARG A 127 22.03 20.07 -12.74
N ALA A 128 21.42 19.46 -13.75
CA ALA A 128 20.43 20.15 -14.56
C ALA A 128 19.19 20.49 -13.72
N THR A 129 18.56 21.62 -14.03
CA THR A 129 17.22 21.92 -13.53
C THR A 129 16.28 20.77 -13.86
N THR A 130 15.57 20.26 -12.86
CA THR A 130 14.58 19.21 -13.04
C THR A 130 13.16 19.77 -12.95
N TYR A 131 12.24 19.05 -13.59
CA TYR A 131 10.83 19.41 -13.64
C TYR A 131 9.99 18.20 -13.22
N THR A 132 8.95 18.46 -12.44
CA THR A 132 7.97 17.45 -12.01
C THR A 132 6.56 18.00 -12.23
N GLY A 133 5.69 17.22 -12.86
CA GLY A 133 4.27 17.53 -13.05
C GLY A 133 3.39 16.71 -12.11
N SER A 134 2.15 17.17 -11.87
CA SER A 134 1.13 16.39 -11.11
C SER A 134 0.53 15.23 -11.92
N SER A 135 0.64 15.32 -13.25
CA SER A 135 0.37 14.25 -14.21
C SER A 135 1.15 14.55 -15.47
N ILE A 136 1.73 13.53 -16.08
CA ILE A 136 2.25 13.57 -17.45
C ILE A 136 1.49 12.48 -18.20
N ASP A 137 1.07 12.75 -19.44
CA ASP A 137 0.60 11.68 -20.31
C ASP A 137 1.85 11.05 -20.93
N PRO A 138 2.25 9.81 -20.56
CA PRO A 138 3.42 9.19 -21.15
C PRO A 138 3.15 8.67 -22.56
N TRP A 139 1.89 8.69 -23.02
CA TRP A 139 1.48 8.09 -24.28
C TRP A 139 1.17 9.17 -25.32
N HIS A 140 2.07 9.35 -26.28
CA HIS A 140 1.90 10.39 -27.31
C HIS A 140 1.79 9.82 -28.72
N SER A 141 2.12 8.54 -28.93
CA SER A 141 2.04 7.92 -30.24
C SER A 141 1.79 6.40 -30.19
N ALA A 142 1.35 5.84 -31.32
CA ALA A 142 1.26 4.38 -31.49
C ALA A 142 2.64 3.68 -31.39
N GLU A 143 3.74 4.42 -31.61
CA GLU A 143 5.10 3.89 -31.54
C GLU A 143 5.58 3.72 -30.08
N ASP A 144 4.95 4.39 -29.11
CA ASP A 144 5.26 4.26 -27.69
C ASP A 144 4.69 2.96 -27.06
N ILE A 145 3.87 2.22 -27.81
CA ILE A 145 3.26 0.98 -27.34
C ILE A 145 4.35 -0.09 -27.15
N ARG A 146 4.50 -0.59 -25.93
CA ARG A 146 5.26 -1.81 -25.63
C ARG A 146 4.38 -3.05 -25.81
N ASP A 147 4.36 -3.62 -27.00
CA ASP A 147 3.61 -4.84 -27.34
C ASP A 147 4.47 -6.12 -27.44
N GLY A 148 5.75 -6.03 -27.09
CA GLY A 148 6.73 -7.12 -27.21
C GLY A 148 6.51 -8.35 -26.31
N GLY A 149 5.40 -8.44 -25.59
CA GLY A 149 5.05 -9.56 -24.70
C GLY A 149 5.42 -9.34 -23.23
N ASP A 150 6.49 -8.58 -22.96
CA ASP A 150 6.87 -8.23 -21.59
C ASP A 150 5.83 -7.29 -20.95
N TYR A 151 5.53 -7.50 -19.65
CA TYR A 151 4.50 -6.76 -18.90
C TYR A 151 3.06 -6.89 -19.45
N GLN A 152 2.76 -7.87 -20.30
CA GLN A 152 1.38 -8.15 -20.69
C GLN A 152 0.61 -8.85 -19.57
N HIS A 153 -0.57 -8.35 -19.25
CA HIS A 153 -1.42 -8.92 -18.22
C HIS A 153 -2.24 -10.08 -18.79
N THR A 154 -2.54 -11.06 -17.94
CA THR A 154 -3.46 -12.14 -18.28
C THR A 154 -4.87 -11.57 -18.51
N GLY A 155 -5.49 -11.89 -19.65
CA GLY A 155 -6.88 -11.50 -19.91
C GLY A 155 -7.87 -12.13 -18.92
N PHE A 156 -8.99 -11.45 -18.67
CA PHE A 156 -9.98 -11.86 -17.65
C PHE A 156 -10.52 -13.28 -17.82
N ASP A 157 -10.74 -13.74 -19.07
CA ASP A 157 -11.21 -15.11 -19.28
C ASP A 157 -10.24 -16.14 -18.74
N LEU A 158 -8.95 -16.01 -19.04
CA LEU A 158 -7.92 -16.93 -18.56
C LEU A 158 -7.77 -16.80 -17.04
N PHE A 159 -7.78 -15.58 -16.49
CA PHE A 159 -7.74 -15.37 -15.05
C PHE A 159 -8.87 -16.14 -14.34
N PHE A 160 -10.13 -15.94 -14.73
CA PHE A 160 -11.27 -16.61 -14.09
C PHE A 160 -11.36 -18.11 -14.37
N THR A 161 -10.88 -18.58 -15.52
CA THR A 161 -10.96 -20.01 -15.90
C THR A 161 -9.73 -20.84 -15.52
N SER A 162 -8.61 -20.21 -15.16
CA SER A 162 -7.37 -20.89 -14.73
C SER A 162 -7.50 -21.66 -13.41
N GLY A 163 -8.51 -21.34 -12.61
CA GLY A 163 -8.68 -21.85 -11.25
C GLY A 163 -7.95 -21.04 -10.17
N ILE A 164 -7.20 -19.98 -10.52
CA ILE A 164 -6.45 -19.15 -9.57
C ILE A 164 -7.35 -18.46 -8.54
N THR A 165 -8.60 -18.15 -8.91
CA THR A 165 -9.61 -17.58 -8.02
C THR A 165 -10.14 -18.58 -6.99
N ASN A 166 -9.84 -19.87 -7.14
CA ASN A 166 -10.37 -20.95 -6.31
C ASN A 166 -11.92 -20.92 -6.22
N ASN A 167 -12.59 -20.56 -7.32
CA ASN A 167 -14.04 -20.35 -7.41
C ASN A 167 -14.58 -19.31 -6.41
N LEU A 168 -13.75 -18.36 -5.97
CA LEU A 168 -14.16 -17.22 -5.18
C LEU A 168 -14.33 -15.99 -6.08
N PRO A 169 -15.20 -15.02 -5.72
CA PRO A 169 -15.25 -13.74 -6.38
C PRO A 169 -13.91 -12.99 -6.27
N ALA A 170 -13.51 -12.32 -7.34
CA ALA A 170 -12.24 -11.58 -7.39
C ALA A 170 -12.46 -10.08 -7.19
N MET A 171 -11.50 -9.43 -6.53
CA MET A 171 -11.37 -7.97 -6.57
C MET A 171 -10.80 -7.59 -7.93
N ILE A 172 -11.42 -6.64 -8.61
CA ILE A 172 -11.08 -6.26 -9.98
C ILE A 172 -10.52 -4.83 -9.98
N PRO A 173 -9.25 -4.62 -10.36
CA PRO A 173 -8.70 -3.28 -10.50
C PRO A 173 -9.20 -2.61 -11.78
N VAL A 174 -9.42 -1.30 -11.74
CA VAL A 174 -9.67 -0.43 -12.90
C VAL A 174 -8.68 0.73 -12.91
N THR A 175 -8.22 1.14 -14.09
CA THR A 175 -7.29 2.26 -14.22
C THR A 175 -8.01 3.60 -14.00
N MET A 176 -7.35 4.53 -13.31
CA MET A 176 -7.84 5.92 -13.15
C MET A 176 -6.94 6.94 -13.86
N LEU A 177 -5.66 7.04 -13.46
CA LEU A 177 -4.76 8.11 -13.92
C LEU A 177 -4.32 8.00 -15.40
N TYR A 178 -4.58 6.86 -16.04
CA TYR A 178 -4.20 6.58 -17.43
C TYR A 178 -5.31 5.84 -18.20
N GLY A 179 -6.56 6.01 -17.78
CA GLY A 179 -7.73 5.42 -18.42
C GLY A 179 -8.89 6.41 -18.49
N THR A 180 -10.03 5.95 -18.99
CA THR A 180 -11.28 6.70 -18.98
C THR A 180 -12.34 6.02 -18.11
N PRO A 181 -13.34 6.76 -17.59
CA PRO A 181 -14.48 6.15 -16.93
C PRO A 181 -15.21 5.13 -17.84
N GLU A 182 -15.26 5.40 -19.14
CA GLU A 182 -15.86 4.52 -20.15
C GLU A 182 -15.11 3.19 -20.30
N ASP A 183 -13.77 3.20 -20.27
CA ASP A 183 -12.96 1.98 -20.32
C ASP A 183 -13.23 1.11 -19.08
N ALA A 184 -13.25 1.72 -17.89
CA ALA A 184 -13.58 1.02 -16.66
C ALA A 184 -14.99 0.42 -16.70
N ALA A 185 -15.99 1.19 -17.13
CA ALA A 185 -17.35 0.70 -17.30
C ALA A 185 -17.44 -0.46 -18.32
N ALA A 186 -16.73 -0.36 -19.45
CA ALA A 186 -16.68 -1.41 -20.46
C ALA A 186 -16.02 -2.69 -19.94
N GLN A 187 -14.93 -2.56 -19.18
CA GLN A 187 -14.27 -3.69 -18.49
C GLN A 187 -15.25 -4.40 -17.55
N ILE A 188 -15.96 -3.66 -16.70
CA ILE A 188 -16.92 -4.25 -15.76
C ILE A 188 -18.08 -4.93 -16.51
N ALA A 189 -18.66 -4.24 -17.51
CA ALA A 189 -19.73 -4.80 -18.33
C ALA A 189 -19.30 -6.10 -19.04
N TYR A 190 -18.04 -6.19 -19.48
CA TYR A 190 -17.46 -7.41 -20.03
C TYR A 190 -17.46 -8.54 -19.00
N ILE A 191 -16.90 -8.31 -17.82
CA ILE A 191 -16.77 -9.32 -16.75
C ILE A 191 -18.15 -9.84 -16.32
N GLU A 192 -19.13 -8.95 -16.13
CA GLU A 192 -20.50 -9.34 -15.78
C GLU A 192 -21.19 -10.13 -16.89
N LYS A 193 -21.03 -9.72 -18.16
CA LYS A 193 -21.60 -10.43 -19.31
C LYS A 193 -21.03 -11.85 -19.45
N ARG A 194 -19.78 -12.07 -19.01
CA ARG A 194 -19.16 -13.40 -18.95
C ARG A 194 -19.65 -14.23 -17.76
N GLY A 195 -20.38 -13.63 -16.82
CA GLY A 195 -20.86 -14.29 -15.61
C GLY A 195 -19.77 -14.50 -14.57
N TYR A 196 -18.68 -13.73 -14.63
CA TYR A 196 -17.56 -13.85 -13.71
C TYR A 196 -17.86 -13.12 -12.38
N PRO A 197 -17.60 -13.76 -11.22
CA PRO A 197 -17.96 -13.20 -9.93
C PRO A 197 -16.99 -12.10 -9.49
N ILE A 198 -17.54 -10.92 -9.19
CA ILE A 198 -16.82 -9.75 -8.68
C ILE A 198 -17.10 -9.61 -7.17
N SER A 199 -16.06 -9.39 -6.36
CA SER A 199 -16.22 -9.02 -4.93
C SER A 199 -16.23 -7.52 -4.72
N TYR A 200 -15.27 -6.83 -5.34
CA TYR A 200 -14.96 -5.42 -5.18
C TYR A 200 -14.37 -4.85 -6.47
N ILE A 201 -14.53 -3.55 -6.68
CA ILE A 201 -13.80 -2.80 -7.70
C ILE A 201 -12.78 -1.91 -7.01
N GLU A 202 -11.51 -2.16 -7.28
CA GLU A 202 -10.39 -1.36 -6.77
C GLU A 202 -10.06 -0.30 -7.81
N MET A 203 -10.19 0.99 -7.46
CA MET A 203 -10.13 2.08 -8.43
C MET A 203 -8.79 2.81 -8.34
N GLY A 204 -7.97 2.69 -9.39
CA GLY A 204 -6.64 3.29 -9.47
C GLY A 204 -5.55 2.40 -8.88
N GLU A 205 -4.38 2.99 -8.66
CA GLU A 205 -3.20 2.35 -8.06
C GLU A 205 -2.25 3.44 -7.59
N GLU A 206 -1.68 3.32 -6.38
CA GLU A 206 -0.60 4.15 -5.80
C GLU A 206 -0.67 5.64 -6.18
N PRO A 207 -1.76 6.36 -5.85
CA PRO A 207 -1.88 7.77 -6.19
C PRO A 207 -0.90 8.65 -5.41
N ASP A 208 -0.37 8.16 -4.29
CA ASP A 208 0.68 8.76 -3.48
C ASP A 208 2.05 8.70 -4.16
N GLY A 209 2.49 7.53 -4.65
CA GLY A 209 3.75 7.39 -5.42
C GLY A 209 3.71 8.10 -6.77
N LYS A 210 2.51 8.29 -7.32
CA LYS A 210 2.27 9.13 -8.52
C LYS A 210 2.17 10.62 -8.18
N HIS A 211 2.35 10.99 -6.92
CA HIS A 211 2.35 12.36 -6.41
C HIS A 211 1.09 13.16 -6.78
N THR A 212 -0.06 12.47 -6.83
CA THR A 212 -1.32 13.11 -7.15
C THR A 212 -1.85 13.93 -5.98
N MET A 213 -2.55 15.03 -6.29
CA MET A 213 -3.27 15.78 -5.28
C MET A 213 -4.57 15.05 -4.90
N PRO A 214 -4.92 14.99 -3.60
CA PRO A 214 -6.09 14.25 -3.12
C PRO A 214 -7.40 14.77 -3.70
N GLU A 215 -7.52 16.09 -3.92
CA GLU A 215 -8.73 16.67 -4.52
C GLU A 215 -8.88 16.29 -6.01
N ASP A 216 -7.78 16.27 -6.76
CA ASP A 216 -7.81 15.89 -8.18
C ASP A 216 -8.16 14.40 -8.32
N TYR A 217 -7.55 13.56 -7.48
CA TYR A 217 -7.86 12.13 -7.46
C TYR A 217 -9.31 11.86 -7.01
N ALA A 218 -9.82 12.60 -6.01
CA ALA A 218 -11.23 12.49 -5.60
C ALA A 218 -12.20 12.92 -6.71
N ALA A 219 -11.86 13.95 -7.48
CA ALA A 219 -12.67 14.36 -8.63
C ALA A 219 -12.72 13.29 -9.73
N LEU A 220 -11.62 12.56 -9.96
CA LEU A 220 -11.61 11.39 -10.83
C LEU A 220 -12.42 10.25 -10.21
N TYR A 221 -12.24 9.96 -8.92
CA TYR A 221 -12.95 8.88 -8.22
C TYR A 221 -14.47 8.98 -8.39
N ILE A 222 -15.02 10.19 -8.26
CA ILE A 222 -16.46 10.46 -8.45
C ILE A 222 -16.91 10.17 -9.89
N GLN A 223 -16.11 10.53 -10.89
CA GLN A 223 -16.44 10.28 -12.30
C GLN A 223 -16.44 8.77 -12.60
N TRP A 224 -15.47 8.03 -12.07
CA TRP A 224 -15.40 6.57 -12.20
C TRP A 224 -16.57 5.90 -11.49
N ALA A 225 -16.88 6.32 -10.26
CA ALA A 225 -18.03 5.80 -9.54
C ALA A 225 -19.33 5.99 -10.33
N GLY A 226 -19.56 7.18 -10.87
CA GLY A 226 -20.70 7.48 -11.72
C GLY A 226 -20.77 6.64 -13.00
N ALA A 227 -19.64 6.31 -13.63
CA ALA A 227 -19.61 5.47 -14.83
C ALA A 227 -19.84 3.99 -14.51
N ILE A 228 -19.20 3.47 -13.47
CA ILE A 228 -19.29 2.06 -13.08
C ILE A 228 -20.67 1.73 -12.51
N HIS A 229 -21.25 2.61 -11.68
CA HIS A 229 -22.60 2.40 -11.14
C HIS A 229 -23.72 2.55 -12.17
N LYS A 230 -23.46 3.14 -13.35
CA LYS A 230 -24.38 3.04 -14.50
C LYS A 230 -24.44 1.61 -15.06
N VAL A 231 -23.37 0.83 -14.91
CA VAL A 231 -23.32 -0.59 -15.30
C VAL A 231 -24.03 -1.43 -14.23
N ASP A 232 -23.55 -1.38 -12.98
CA ASP A 232 -24.22 -1.99 -11.83
C ASP A 232 -24.07 -1.12 -10.56
N PRO A 233 -25.17 -0.55 -10.03
CA PRO A 233 -25.16 0.29 -8.83
C PRO A 233 -24.87 -0.48 -7.53
N LYS A 234 -24.77 -1.82 -7.56
CA LYS A 234 -24.46 -2.64 -6.37
C LYS A 234 -22.98 -2.89 -6.17
N LEU A 235 -22.14 -2.55 -7.16
CA LEU A 235 -20.71 -2.76 -7.08
C LEU A 235 -20.10 -1.93 -5.95
N LYS A 236 -19.24 -2.58 -5.18
CA LYS A 236 -18.52 -1.96 -4.07
C LYS A 236 -17.21 -1.40 -4.60
N LEU A 237 -17.11 -0.09 -4.63
CA LEU A 237 -15.94 0.63 -5.14
C LEU A 237 -15.02 1.00 -3.97
N GLY A 238 -13.72 1.03 -4.20
CA GLY A 238 -12.77 1.35 -3.16
C GLY A 238 -11.42 1.82 -3.68
N GLY A 239 -10.60 2.21 -2.73
CA GLY A 239 -9.39 3.01 -2.92
C GLY A 239 -9.39 4.20 -1.94
N PRO A 240 -8.52 5.20 -2.08
CA PRO A 240 -7.27 5.13 -2.86
C PRO A 240 -6.46 3.91 -2.44
N ILE A 241 -5.68 3.34 -3.36
CA ILE A 241 -4.77 2.22 -3.10
C ILE A 241 -3.40 2.82 -2.83
N PHE A 242 -3.00 2.99 -1.57
CA PHE A 242 -1.71 3.61 -1.26
C PHE A 242 -0.55 2.63 -1.28
N GLU A 243 0.64 3.13 -1.62
CA GLU A 243 1.91 2.42 -1.40
C GLU A 243 2.07 1.99 0.07
N GLY A 244 3.02 1.10 0.31
CA GLY A 244 3.35 0.64 1.66
C GLY A 244 3.94 1.73 2.55
N VAL A 245 3.10 2.38 3.36
CA VAL A 245 3.52 3.45 4.30
C VAL A 245 3.30 3.09 5.77
N ASN A 246 4.21 3.57 6.62
CA ASN A 246 4.17 3.36 8.09
C ASN A 246 3.62 4.58 8.86
N LYS A 247 3.23 5.64 8.17
CA LYS A 247 2.73 6.91 8.73
C LYS A 247 1.77 7.57 7.74
N ASP A 248 1.09 8.64 8.17
CA ASP A 248 0.24 9.44 7.28
C ASP A 248 1.03 9.99 6.09
N ILE A 249 0.36 10.04 4.95
CA ILE A 249 0.86 10.63 3.71
C ILE A 249 0.50 12.11 3.77
N THR A 250 1.52 12.96 3.86
CA THR A 250 1.31 14.40 4.03
C THR A 250 1.80 15.16 2.81
N LEU A 251 0.97 16.09 2.36
CA LEU A 251 1.28 17.01 1.27
C LEU A 251 1.33 18.45 1.78
N TRP A 252 1.66 19.38 0.88
CA TRP A 252 1.56 20.80 1.16
C TRP A 252 0.15 21.17 1.67
N PRO A 253 0.05 22.11 2.63
CA PRO A 253 -1.24 22.51 3.19
C PRO A 253 -2.22 22.97 2.11
N ASP A 254 -3.48 22.54 2.21
CA ASP A 254 -4.57 23.11 1.43
C ASP A 254 -4.98 24.50 1.93
N SER A 255 -6.01 25.09 1.32
CA SER A 255 -6.55 26.40 1.73
C SER A 255 -7.09 26.45 3.17
N LYS A 256 -7.35 25.29 3.80
CA LYS A 256 -7.80 25.14 5.19
C LYS A 256 -6.64 24.72 6.12
N GLY A 257 -5.41 24.62 5.62
CA GLY A 257 -4.23 24.20 6.38
C GLY A 257 -4.10 22.69 6.60
N ARG A 258 -4.91 21.87 5.91
CA ARG A 258 -4.87 20.40 6.03
C ARG A 258 -3.73 19.84 5.20
N ILE A 259 -3.02 18.85 5.75
CA ILE A 259 -1.86 18.22 5.11
C ILE A 259 -2.06 16.74 4.76
N SER A 260 -2.89 16.00 5.52
CA SER A 260 -3.16 14.58 5.25
C SER A 260 -3.81 14.38 3.89
N TRP A 261 -3.23 13.49 3.07
CA TRP A 261 -3.78 13.09 1.78
C TRP A 261 -5.14 12.43 1.96
N MET A 262 -5.20 11.37 2.78
CA MET A 262 -6.43 10.61 3.05
C MET A 262 -7.52 11.54 3.63
N GLY A 263 -7.14 12.41 4.58
CA GLY A 263 -8.10 13.32 5.18
C GLY A 263 -8.68 14.35 4.22
N ARG A 264 -7.89 14.81 3.24
CA ARG A 264 -8.37 15.71 2.18
C ARG A 264 -9.24 14.98 1.16
N PHE A 265 -8.88 13.76 0.75
CA PHE A 265 -9.67 12.92 -0.14
C PHE A 265 -11.06 12.62 0.45
N VAL A 266 -11.12 12.13 1.69
CA VAL A 266 -12.39 11.82 2.37
C VAL A 266 -13.26 13.07 2.53
N ALA A 267 -12.64 14.20 2.87
CA ALA A 267 -13.37 15.45 2.98
C ALA A 267 -13.91 15.94 1.63
N TYR A 268 -13.17 15.75 0.54
CA TYR A 268 -13.65 16.08 -0.80
C TYR A 268 -14.88 15.25 -1.17
N LEU A 269 -14.85 13.92 -0.94
CA LEU A 269 -16.03 13.06 -1.17
C LEU A 269 -17.23 13.49 -0.31
N LYS A 270 -17.00 13.88 0.94
CA LYS A 270 -18.06 14.41 1.83
C LYS A 270 -18.67 15.70 1.28
N ASP A 271 -17.83 16.66 0.92
CA ASP A 271 -18.24 17.98 0.41
C ASP A 271 -19.01 17.87 -0.92
N HIS A 272 -18.83 16.77 -1.67
CA HIS A 272 -19.52 16.49 -2.93
C HIS A 272 -20.62 15.43 -2.83
N HIS A 273 -20.98 14.96 -1.63
CA HIS A 273 -22.01 13.93 -1.40
C HIS A 273 -21.72 12.54 -2.01
N HIS A 274 -20.45 12.19 -2.17
CA HIS A 274 -19.97 10.93 -2.75
C HIS A 274 -19.26 10.02 -1.73
N LEU A 275 -19.31 10.32 -0.43
CA LEU A 275 -18.68 9.46 0.59
C LEU A 275 -19.23 8.03 0.57
N SER A 276 -20.51 7.84 0.19
CA SER A 276 -21.13 6.52 0.10
C SER A 276 -20.55 5.63 -1.01
N ASP A 277 -19.85 6.21 -1.98
CA ASP A 277 -19.20 5.45 -3.05
C ASP A 277 -17.94 4.75 -2.55
N LEU A 278 -17.35 5.24 -1.45
CA LEU A 278 -16.20 4.66 -0.77
C LEU A 278 -16.62 3.44 0.06
N ALA A 279 -16.77 2.29 -0.59
CA ALA A 279 -17.21 1.05 0.05
C ALA A 279 -16.07 0.30 0.75
N PHE A 280 -14.80 0.62 0.47
CA PHE A 280 -13.61 0.16 1.18
C PHE A 280 -12.39 1.05 0.85
N VAL A 281 -11.34 0.97 1.67
CA VAL A 281 -10.00 1.49 1.38
C VAL A 281 -9.05 0.30 1.35
N SER A 282 -8.18 0.25 0.35
CA SER A 282 -7.08 -0.70 0.28
C SER A 282 -5.73 0.01 0.31
N PHE A 283 -4.69 -0.70 0.72
CA PHE A 283 -3.33 -0.18 0.81
C PHE A 283 -2.35 -1.35 0.79
N GLU A 284 -1.11 -1.05 0.45
CA GLU A 284 -0.03 -2.02 0.55
C GLU A 284 0.62 -2.01 1.93
N HIS A 285 1.34 -3.07 2.27
CA HIS A 285 2.17 -3.09 3.49
C HIS A 285 3.57 -3.61 3.21
N TYR A 286 4.52 -2.67 3.13
CA TYR A 286 5.96 -2.88 2.93
C TYR A 286 6.76 -2.17 4.04
N PRO A 287 6.75 -2.71 5.27
CA PRO A 287 7.11 -1.95 6.47
C PRO A 287 8.60 -1.67 6.62
N PHE A 288 9.49 -2.36 5.89
CA PHE A 288 10.93 -2.30 6.12
C PHE A 288 11.71 -1.80 4.90
N GLU A 289 12.76 -1.02 5.19
CA GLU A 289 13.72 -0.58 4.17
C GLU A 289 14.53 -1.80 3.68
N PRO A 290 14.54 -2.08 2.37
CA PRO A 290 15.32 -3.18 1.81
C PRO A 290 16.79 -3.03 2.18
N CYS A 291 17.50 -4.15 2.24
CA CYS A 291 18.93 -4.20 2.54
C CYS A 291 19.37 -3.82 3.95
N THR A 292 18.48 -3.29 4.79
CA THR A 292 18.77 -2.95 6.19
C THR A 292 18.02 -3.81 7.20
N ILE A 293 17.19 -4.74 6.73
CA ILE A 293 16.35 -5.59 7.58
C ILE A 293 17.20 -6.41 8.55
N THR A 294 16.85 -6.32 9.83
CA THR A 294 17.44 -7.10 10.92
C THR A 294 16.36 -7.84 11.69
N TRP A 295 16.77 -8.84 12.49
CA TRP A 295 15.83 -9.60 13.31
C TRP A 295 14.96 -8.74 14.24
N LYS A 296 15.48 -7.59 14.71
CA LYS A 296 14.74 -6.66 15.58
C LYS A 296 13.50 -6.06 14.93
N ASP A 297 13.43 -6.08 13.59
CA ASP A 297 12.30 -5.51 12.86
C ASP A 297 11.00 -6.31 13.08
N LEU A 298 11.09 -7.62 13.34
CA LEU A 298 9.95 -8.45 13.71
C LEU A 298 9.21 -7.93 14.95
N TYR A 299 9.92 -7.31 15.90
CA TYR A 299 9.31 -6.82 17.13
C TYR A 299 8.44 -5.58 16.93
N ARG A 300 8.61 -4.87 15.80
CA ARG A 300 7.91 -3.61 15.47
C ARG A 300 6.66 -3.84 14.64
N GLU A 301 6.59 -4.95 13.90
CA GLU A 301 5.54 -5.22 12.92
C GLU A 301 4.11 -5.02 13.48
N PRO A 302 3.72 -5.62 14.63
CA PRO A 302 2.35 -5.45 15.12
C PRO A 302 1.96 -4.00 15.43
N GLN A 303 2.94 -3.16 15.80
CA GLN A 303 2.73 -1.74 16.08
C GLN A 303 2.63 -0.93 14.80
N LEU A 304 3.42 -1.26 13.77
CA LEU A 304 3.34 -0.62 12.46
C LEU A 304 1.97 -0.88 11.81
N MET A 305 1.57 -2.15 11.74
CA MET A 305 0.30 -2.57 11.15
C MET A 305 -0.91 -1.96 11.87
N LYS A 306 -0.97 -2.04 13.20
CA LYS A 306 -2.07 -1.41 13.97
C LYS A 306 -2.01 0.12 13.90
N GLY A 307 -0.81 0.70 13.86
CA GLY A 307 -0.59 2.14 13.78
C GLY A 307 -1.18 2.71 12.50
N ILE A 308 -0.91 2.11 11.35
CA ILE A 308 -1.41 2.62 10.07
C ILE A 308 -2.93 2.51 9.96
N LEU A 309 -3.53 1.41 10.46
CA LEU A 309 -4.99 1.29 10.54
C LEU A 309 -5.62 2.41 11.40
N GLN A 310 -4.98 2.78 12.52
CA GLN A 310 -5.44 3.88 13.36
C GLN A 310 -5.30 5.24 12.67
N ILE A 311 -4.20 5.46 11.93
CA ILE A 311 -3.98 6.68 11.15
C ILE A 311 -5.09 6.87 10.13
N TRP A 312 -5.42 5.85 9.32
CA TRP A 312 -6.52 5.95 8.35
C TRP A 312 -7.87 6.29 9.00
N ARG A 313 -8.15 5.78 10.19
CA ARG A 313 -9.34 6.18 10.96
C ARG A 313 -9.25 7.62 11.46
N ALA A 314 -8.08 8.05 11.93
CA ALA A 314 -7.85 9.42 12.39
C ALA A 314 -7.98 10.44 11.25
N ASP A 315 -7.59 10.06 10.03
CA ASP A 315 -7.74 10.84 8.81
C ASP A 315 -9.18 10.84 8.28
N GLY A 316 -10.11 10.20 8.98
CA GLY A 316 -11.54 10.39 8.78
C GLY A 316 -12.22 9.34 7.92
N VAL A 317 -11.52 8.26 7.55
CA VAL A 317 -12.15 7.07 6.95
C VAL A 317 -13.22 6.54 7.94
N PRO A 318 -14.50 6.45 7.54
CA PRO A 318 -15.58 6.01 8.43
C PRO A 318 -15.30 4.63 9.04
N LYS A 319 -15.74 4.41 10.28
CA LYS A 319 -15.44 3.17 11.02
C LYS A 319 -15.98 1.90 10.35
N ASP A 320 -17.06 2.03 9.62
CA ASP A 320 -17.76 0.98 8.89
C ASP A 320 -17.21 0.74 7.48
N VAL A 321 -16.35 1.63 6.96
CA VAL A 321 -15.62 1.41 5.71
C VAL A 321 -14.48 0.41 5.99
N PRO A 322 -14.48 -0.78 5.37
CA PRO A 322 -13.42 -1.77 5.49
C PRO A 322 -12.04 -1.20 5.11
N LEU A 323 -11.01 -1.55 5.89
CA LEU A 323 -9.61 -1.35 5.53
C LEU A 323 -9.05 -2.71 5.08
N MET A 324 -8.39 -2.74 3.93
CA MET A 324 -7.90 -3.97 3.31
C MET A 324 -6.42 -3.87 2.96
N VAL A 325 -5.66 -4.93 3.20
CA VAL A 325 -4.31 -5.08 2.64
C VAL A 325 -4.46 -5.87 1.35
N THR A 326 -4.17 -5.25 0.21
CA THR A 326 -4.29 -5.88 -1.13
C THR A 326 -2.94 -6.28 -1.72
N GLU A 327 -1.86 -5.72 -1.18
CA GLU A 327 -0.48 -6.05 -1.53
C GLU A 327 0.41 -5.98 -0.28
N ASN A 328 1.35 -6.91 -0.12
CA ASN A 328 2.28 -6.87 1.02
C ASN A 328 3.47 -7.79 0.83
N HIS A 329 4.58 -7.37 1.45
CA HIS A 329 5.70 -8.23 1.80
C HIS A 329 6.60 -7.45 2.78
N LEU A 330 7.79 -7.95 3.07
CA LEU A 330 8.74 -7.28 3.98
C LEU A 330 9.15 -5.86 3.53
N SER A 331 9.32 -5.64 2.23
CA SER A 331 9.84 -4.40 1.63
C SER A 331 9.41 -4.32 0.17
N TRP A 332 9.46 -3.14 -0.46
CA TRP A 332 9.09 -2.92 -1.88
C TRP A 332 10.14 -3.44 -2.88
N GLN A 333 11.33 -3.79 -2.41
CA GLN A 333 12.37 -4.47 -3.21
C GLN A 333 12.66 -5.86 -2.66
N LEU A 334 13.01 -6.78 -3.57
CA LEU A 334 13.36 -8.14 -3.20
C LEU A 334 14.57 -8.15 -2.27
N THR A 335 14.44 -8.85 -1.14
CA THR A 335 15.51 -8.95 -0.15
C THR A 335 15.61 -10.35 0.44
N GLY A 336 16.82 -10.74 0.85
CA GLY A 336 17.15 -12.06 1.40
C GLY A 336 16.14 -12.62 2.41
N PRO A 337 15.75 -11.85 3.45
CA PRO A 337 14.80 -12.30 4.47
C PRO A 337 13.44 -12.78 3.95
N MET A 338 13.03 -12.40 2.75
CA MET A 338 11.70 -12.73 2.18
C MET A 338 11.44 -14.22 2.00
N THR A 339 12.49 -15.04 1.89
CA THR A 339 12.35 -16.49 1.77
C THR A 339 12.71 -17.25 3.06
N THR A 340 13.33 -16.59 4.04
CA THR A 340 13.80 -17.23 5.28
C THR A 340 12.68 -17.35 6.32
N ILE A 341 12.93 -18.01 7.45
CA ILE A 341 11.93 -18.11 8.53
C ILE A 341 11.43 -16.74 9.02
N PHE A 342 12.23 -15.68 8.86
CA PHE A 342 11.83 -14.30 9.15
C PHE A 342 10.50 -13.93 8.49
N ALA A 343 10.34 -14.21 7.19
CA ALA A 343 9.14 -13.86 6.44
C ALA A 343 7.89 -14.62 6.93
N ALA A 344 8.05 -15.89 7.33
CA ALA A 344 6.97 -16.66 7.94
C ALA A 344 6.50 -16.03 9.27
N LEU A 345 7.43 -15.69 10.16
CA LEU A 345 7.12 -15.05 11.44
C LEU A 345 6.45 -13.69 11.23
N TRP A 346 7.01 -12.88 10.32
CA TRP A 346 6.42 -11.60 9.95
C TRP A 346 5.01 -11.76 9.39
N LEU A 347 4.77 -12.69 8.45
CA LEU A 347 3.46 -12.88 7.84
C LEU A 347 2.40 -13.27 8.87
N ALA A 348 2.74 -14.16 9.80
CA ALA A 348 1.84 -14.55 10.89
C ALA A 348 1.50 -13.36 11.81
N ASP A 349 2.49 -12.52 12.14
CA ASP A 349 2.28 -11.34 12.97
C ASP A 349 1.54 -10.21 12.25
N ASN A 350 1.87 -9.96 10.99
CA ASN A 350 1.21 -8.99 10.14
C ASN A 350 -0.28 -9.34 10.03
N VAL A 351 -0.61 -10.56 9.59
CA VAL A 351 -2.02 -11.00 9.47
C VAL A 351 -2.75 -10.97 10.81
N GLY A 352 -2.12 -11.48 11.88
CA GLY A 352 -2.71 -11.49 13.21
C GLY A 352 -3.01 -10.08 13.73
N SER A 353 -2.02 -9.19 13.64
CA SER A 353 -2.13 -7.81 14.11
C SER A 353 -3.04 -6.93 13.25
N PHE A 354 -3.13 -7.20 11.94
CA PHE A 354 -4.08 -6.56 11.02
C PHE A 354 -5.53 -6.81 11.45
N PHE A 355 -5.91 -8.07 11.64
CA PHE A 355 -7.28 -8.38 12.07
C PHE A 355 -7.54 -7.92 13.51
N GLU A 356 -6.56 -8.02 14.41
CA GLU A 356 -6.70 -7.47 15.77
C GLU A 356 -6.86 -5.94 15.77
N GLY A 357 -6.22 -5.26 14.82
CA GLY A 357 -6.30 -3.82 14.59
C GLY A 357 -7.61 -3.36 13.94
N GLY A 358 -8.49 -4.29 13.54
CA GLY A 358 -9.77 -3.98 12.90
C GLY A 358 -9.73 -3.93 11.37
N GLY A 359 -8.68 -4.51 10.77
CA GLY A 359 -8.62 -4.80 9.33
C GLY A 359 -9.72 -5.77 8.89
N ALA A 360 -10.15 -5.68 7.63
CA ALA A 360 -11.31 -6.40 7.12
C ALA A 360 -10.98 -7.52 6.13
N ALA A 361 -9.98 -7.32 5.26
CA ALA A 361 -9.52 -8.33 4.31
C ALA A 361 -8.01 -8.23 4.08
N PHE A 362 -7.34 -9.37 3.99
CA PHE A 362 -5.89 -9.46 3.80
C PHE A 362 -5.58 -10.38 2.63
N TYR A 363 -4.94 -9.86 1.61
CA TYR A 363 -4.50 -10.60 0.43
C TYR A 363 -2.98 -10.62 0.42
N HIS A 364 -2.37 -11.81 0.48
CA HIS A 364 -0.91 -11.95 0.45
C HIS A 364 -0.41 -12.13 -0.98
N SER A 365 0.42 -11.19 -1.44
CA SER A 365 1.05 -11.15 -2.77
C SER A 365 2.57 -11.43 -2.67
N PRO A 366 3.24 -11.75 -3.80
CA PRO A 366 2.67 -12.19 -5.07
C PRO A 366 2.26 -13.68 -5.05
N ILE A 367 1.24 -13.98 -5.84
CA ILE A 367 0.71 -15.36 -6.00
C ILE A 367 1.40 -16.15 -7.12
N GLN A 368 2.12 -15.46 -8.01
CA GLN A 368 2.83 -16.06 -9.13
C GLN A 368 4.11 -16.77 -8.64
N PRO A 369 4.37 -18.03 -9.03
CA PRO A 369 5.66 -18.67 -8.80
C PRO A 369 6.80 -17.86 -9.42
N GLN A 370 7.90 -17.66 -8.69
CA GLN A 370 9.05 -16.92 -9.20
C GLN A 370 10.35 -17.67 -8.93
N GLY A 371 11.35 -17.44 -9.78
CA GLY A 371 12.71 -17.91 -9.55
C GLY A 371 13.39 -17.22 -8.37
N VAL A 372 14.61 -17.65 -8.08
CA VAL A 372 15.50 -17.05 -7.10
C VAL A 372 16.38 -16.00 -7.78
N ASN A 373 16.54 -14.84 -7.15
CA ASN A 373 17.36 -13.75 -7.65
C ASN A 373 18.36 -13.29 -6.59
N ASN A 374 19.50 -12.75 -7.05
CA ASN A 374 20.50 -12.15 -6.18
C ASN A 374 19.97 -10.83 -5.59
N THR A 375 20.20 -10.60 -4.30
CA THR A 375 19.79 -9.38 -3.59
C THR A 375 20.89 -8.92 -2.64
N CYS A 376 20.70 -7.75 -2.04
CA CYS A 376 21.62 -7.20 -1.04
C CYS A 376 21.76 -8.02 0.25
N LEU A 377 20.77 -8.84 0.63
CA LEU A 377 20.81 -9.66 1.84
C LEU A 377 20.77 -11.17 1.56
N GLY A 378 21.18 -11.57 0.35
CA GLY A 378 21.22 -12.97 -0.08
C GLY A 378 20.19 -13.31 -1.15
N TRP A 379 20.29 -14.51 -1.70
CA TRP A 379 19.40 -14.95 -2.76
C TRP A 379 18.01 -15.25 -2.22
N SER A 380 16.98 -14.79 -2.93
CA SER A 380 15.60 -14.81 -2.46
C SER A 380 14.61 -14.90 -3.61
N SER A 381 13.36 -15.22 -3.28
CA SER A 381 12.19 -15.10 -4.15
C SER A 381 11.13 -14.27 -3.45
N TRP A 382 10.35 -13.50 -4.21
CA TRP A 382 9.15 -12.83 -3.70
C TRP A 382 8.02 -13.80 -3.37
N SER A 383 8.03 -14.96 -4.03
CA SER A 383 6.88 -15.84 -4.12
C SER A 383 6.83 -16.85 -2.96
N ASN A 384 5.62 -17.34 -2.69
CA ASN A 384 5.38 -18.52 -1.85
C ASN A 384 6.05 -19.81 -2.39
N PHE A 385 6.44 -19.78 -3.66
CA PHE A 385 7.04 -20.87 -4.42
C PHE A 385 8.34 -20.43 -5.07
N VAL A 386 9.30 -21.35 -5.15
CA VAL A 386 10.44 -21.23 -6.05
C VAL A 386 10.08 -21.94 -7.35
N SER A 387 10.22 -21.26 -8.49
CA SER A 387 10.01 -21.86 -9.82
C SER A 387 11.26 -21.85 -10.68
N ASN A 388 11.23 -22.62 -11.76
CA ASN A 388 12.17 -22.43 -12.87
C ASN A 388 11.65 -21.37 -13.87
N GLU A 389 12.38 -21.17 -14.96
CA GLU A 389 12.06 -20.23 -16.04
C GLU A 389 10.73 -20.55 -16.77
N ASN A 390 10.23 -21.78 -16.66
CA ASN A 390 8.94 -22.20 -17.22
C ASN A 390 7.79 -22.08 -16.20
N TYR A 391 8.02 -21.42 -15.06
CA TYR A 391 7.07 -21.30 -13.95
C TYR A 391 6.65 -22.63 -13.29
N GLU A 392 7.42 -23.71 -13.49
CA GLU A 392 7.19 -24.97 -12.78
C GLU A 392 7.68 -24.84 -11.34
N ILE A 393 6.82 -25.14 -10.36
CA ILE A 393 7.17 -25.10 -8.94
C ILE A 393 8.22 -26.17 -8.63
N ARG A 394 9.37 -25.73 -8.09
CA ARG A 394 10.50 -26.56 -7.66
C ARG A 394 10.70 -26.58 -6.15
N GLY A 395 10.11 -25.63 -5.43
CA GLY A 395 10.18 -25.56 -3.98
C GLY A 395 9.13 -24.64 -3.38
N TYR A 396 9.04 -24.66 -2.05
CA TYR A 396 8.17 -23.80 -1.26
C TYR A 396 9.04 -22.91 -0.37
N THR A 397 8.66 -21.65 -0.23
CA THR A 397 9.31 -20.70 0.66
C THR A 397 8.65 -20.72 2.04
N SER A 398 9.26 -20.07 3.04
CA SER A 398 8.68 -20.05 4.39
C SER A 398 7.27 -19.41 4.46
N PRO A 399 6.94 -18.34 3.69
CA PRO A 399 5.59 -17.78 3.63
C PRO A 399 4.51 -18.79 3.21
N TYR A 400 4.82 -19.78 2.35
CA TYR A 400 3.86 -20.82 1.98
C TYR A 400 3.38 -21.62 3.18
N TYR A 401 4.30 -22.04 4.05
CA TYR A 401 3.96 -22.82 5.24
C TYR A 401 3.23 -21.96 6.28
N ALA A 402 3.63 -20.69 6.45
CA ALA A 402 2.93 -19.74 7.29
C ALA A 402 1.48 -19.52 6.80
N ALA A 403 1.28 -19.26 5.51
CA ALA A 403 -0.03 -19.09 4.89
C ALA A 403 -0.92 -20.33 5.09
N ARG A 404 -0.35 -21.55 5.04
CA ARG A 404 -1.09 -22.79 5.36
C ARG A 404 -1.51 -22.87 6.82
N LEU A 405 -0.61 -22.57 7.76
CA LEU A 405 -0.97 -22.53 9.19
C LEU A 405 -2.08 -21.51 9.47
N ILE A 406 -1.95 -20.31 8.88
CA ILE A 406 -2.96 -19.25 9.00
C ILE A 406 -4.31 -19.75 8.47
N ASN A 407 -4.37 -20.24 7.24
CA ASN A 407 -5.64 -20.56 6.56
C ASN A 407 -6.31 -21.87 6.98
N LEU A 408 -5.54 -22.86 7.44
CA LEU A 408 -6.06 -24.20 7.71
C LEU A 408 -6.11 -24.55 9.20
N GLU A 409 -5.24 -23.94 10.01
CA GLU A 409 -5.08 -24.31 11.42
C GLU A 409 -5.54 -23.19 12.36
N TRP A 410 -5.06 -21.96 12.15
CA TRP A 410 -5.47 -20.82 12.94
C TRP A 410 -6.94 -20.46 12.65
N VAL A 411 -7.23 -20.02 11.42
CA VAL A 411 -8.60 -19.94 10.93
C VAL A 411 -9.08 -21.31 10.44
N GLN A 412 -10.34 -21.35 10.02
CA GLN A 412 -10.96 -22.54 9.45
C GLN A 412 -11.44 -22.19 8.05
N HIS A 413 -10.75 -22.73 7.05
CA HIS A 413 -11.06 -22.48 5.64
C HIS A 413 -12.53 -22.79 5.33
N ARG A 414 -13.20 -21.89 4.58
CA ARG A 414 -14.58 -22.04 4.09
C ARG A 414 -15.63 -22.38 5.17
N SER A 415 -15.44 -21.92 6.40
CA SER A 415 -16.27 -22.37 7.53
C SER A 415 -17.12 -21.30 8.20
N GLY A 416 -17.19 -20.08 7.66
CA GLY A 416 -18.03 -19.00 8.20
C GLY A 416 -17.24 -17.99 9.03
N VAL A 417 -17.90 -17.36 10.01
CA VAL A 417 -17.36 -16.21 10.75
C VAL A 417 -16.63 -16.64 12.02
N HIS A 418 -15.35 -16.29 12.11
CA HIS A 418 -14.55 -16.41 13.33
C HIS A 418 -14.80 -15.21 14.25
N GLN A 419 -14.75 -15.44 15.56
CA GLN A 419 -14.79 -14.37 16.56
C GLN A 419 -13.39 -14.17 17.12
N MET A 420 -12.84 -12.98 16.95
CA MET A 420 -11.52 -12.64 17.49
C MET A 420 -11.64 -12.10 18.91
N PHE A 421 -10.74 -12.53 19.78
CA PHE A 421 -10.67 -12.11 21.18
C PHE A 421 -9.31 -11.48 21.47
N PRO A 422 -9.25 -10.41 22.29
CA PRO A 422 -7.99 -9.87 22.75
C PRO A 422 -7.15 -10.95 23.44
N SER A 423 -5.87 -11.00 23.11
CA SER A 423 -4.93 -11.94 23.72
C SER A 423 -3.58 -11.27 23.95
N ALA A 424 -2.87 -11.70 25.00
CA ALA A 424 -1.58 -11.11 25.34
C ALA A 424 -0.62 -12.16 25.91
N THR A 425 0.67 -11.88 25.77
CA THR A 425 1.73 -12.55 26.54
C THR A 425 2.56 -11.48 27.27
N ASN A 426 3.37 -11.90 28.24
CA ASN A 426 4.31 -11.03 28.93
C ASN A 426 5.78 -11.47 28.74
N ILE A 427 6.05 -12.28 27.71
CA ILE A 427 7.39 -12.78 27.42
C ILE A 427 8.17 -11.69 26.70
N LYS A 428 9.16 -11.11 27.38
CA LYS A 428 9.96 -9.98 26.88
C LYS A 428 11.45 -10.25 27.04
N ASP A 429 12.25 -9.61 26.20
CA ASP A 429 13.70 -9.53 26.42
C ASP A 429 14.07 -8.43 27.43
N ALA A 430 15.37 -8.29 27.69
CA ALA A 430 15.92 -7.28 28.61
C ALA A 430 15.68 -5.84 28.14
N ASP A 431 15.52 -5.62 26.84
CA ASP A 431 15.24 -4.30 26.24
C ASP A 431 13.73 -3.98 26.26
N GLY A 432 12.90 -4.92 26.72
CA GLY A 432 11.45 -4.77 26.84
C GLY A 432 10.68 -5.12 25.55
N ASN A 433 11.35 -5.64 24.51
CA ASN A 433 10.70 -6.11 23.30
C ASN A 433 9.84 -7.33 23.63
N LEU A 434 8.61 -7.35 23.14
CA LEU A 434 7.75 -8.53 23.26
C LEU A 434 8.32 -9.62 22.36
N LEU A 435 8.65 -10.79 22.91
CA LEU A 435 9.23 -11.90 22.13
C LEU A 435 8.15 -12.82 21.55
N VAL A 436 7.03 -12.97 22.25
CA VAL A 436 5.94 -13.86 21.83
C VAL A 436 4.65 -13.06 21.66
N THR A 437 4.07 -13.07 20.47
CA THR A 437 2.70 -12.56 20.20
C THR A 437 1.69 -13.69 20.23
N THR A 438 0.41 -13.33 20.35
CA THR A 438 -0.69 -14.28 20.32
C THR A 438 -1.94 -13.64 19.73
N TYR A 439 -2.68 -14.39 18.91
CA TYR A 439 -3.93 -13.97 18.30
C TYR A 439 -4.98 -15.08 18.47
N ALA A 440 -6.03 -14.79 19.24
CA ALA A 440 -7.03 -15.78 19.64
C ALA A 440 -8.33 -15.69 18.81
N LEU A 441 -8.78 -16.84 18.32
CA LEU A 441 -10.05 -17.00 17.61
C LEU A 441 -10.92 -18.05 18.29
N HIS A 442 -12.22 -17.77 18.36
CA HIS A 442 -13.25 -18.79 18.47
C HIS A 442 -13.78 -19.10 17.06
N ARG A 443 -13.60 -20.35 16.64
CA ARG A 443 -13.88 -20.83 15.29
C ARG A 443 -15.36 -21.26 15.16
N PRO A 444 -15.90 -21.26 13.92
CA PRO A 444 -17.25 -21.76 13.64
C PRO A 444 -17.49 -23.23 14.04
N ASP A 445 -16.44 -24.05 14.05
CA ASP A 445 -16.50 -25.44 14.52
C ASP A 445 -16.56 -25.59 16.06
N GLY A 446 -16.58 -24.47 16.80
CA GLY A 446 -16.62 -24.42 18.26
C GLY A 446 -15.26 -24.65 18.94
N ASN A 447 -14.17 -24.75 18.18
CA ASN A 447 -12.82 -24.78 18.75
C ASN A 447 -12.32 -23.36 19.03
N TRP A 448 -11.49 -23.24 20.05
CA TRP A 448 -10.59 -22.11 20.23
C TRP A 448 -9.28 -22.39 19.52
N SER A 449 -8.72 -21.37 18.88
CA SER A 449 -7.45 -21.43 18.15
C SER A 449 -6.58 -20.24 18.54
N LEU A 450 -5.35 -20.50 18.96
CA LEU A 450 -4.35 -19.49 19.28
C LEU A 450 -3.24 -19.57 18.23
N LEU A 451 -2.98 -18.48 17.52
CA LEU A 451 -1.76 -18.30 16.72
C LEU A 451 -0.72 -17.61 17.59
N LEU A 452 0.37 -18.29 17.93
CA LEU A 452 1.49 -17.74 18.69
C LEU A 452 2.72 -17.62 17.80
N VAL A 453 3.38 -16.48 17.81
CA VAL A 453 4.63 -16.26 17.06
C VAL A 453 5.76 -16.03 18.05
N ASN A 454 6.66 -17.01 18.19
CA ASN A 454 7.89 -16.85 18.93
C ASN A 454 8.94 -16.20 18.02
N ARG A 455 9.19 -14.93 18.27
CA ARG A 455 10.18 -14.11 17.55
C ARG A 455 11.53 -14.09 18.25
N ASP A 456 11.76 -14.89 19.27
CA ASP A 456 13.10 -15.09 19.81
C ASP A 456 13.89 -16.02 18.87
N GLU A 457 14.95 -15.50 18.26
CA GLU A 457 15.79 -16.24 17.30
C GLU A 457 16.47 -17.46 17.93
N ASN A 458 16.75 -17.38 19.23
CA ASN A 458 17.69 -18.28 19.89
C ASN A 458 17.04 -19.17 20.94
N ASN A 459 15.91 -18.75 21.53
CA ASN A 459 15.32 -19.46 22.66
C ASN A 459 13.90 -19.96 22.39
N SER A 460 13.64 -21.19 22.83
CA SER A 460 12.28 -21.66 23.01
C SER A 460 11.65 -20.98 24.22
N HIS A 461 10.35 -20.75 24.17
CA HIS A 461 9.57 -20.26 25.31
C HIS A 461 8.50 -21.26 25.70
N THR A 462 8.03 -21.19 26.95
CA THR A 462 6.91 -22.02 27.41
C THR A 462 5.75 -21.14 27.80
N VAL A 463 4.54 -21.59 27.48
CA VAL A 463 3.30 -20.85 27.76
C VAL A 463 2.26 -21.76 28.38
N ARG A 464 1.36 -21.15 29.13
CA ARG A 464 0.10 -21.75 29.54
C ARG A 464 -1.04 -20.89 29.03
N ALA A 465 -2.01 -21.50 28.37
CA ALA A 465 -3.19 -20.80 27.88
C ALA A 465 -4.25 -20.70 28.99
N SER A 466 -4.65 -19.46 29.32
CA SER A 466 -5.75 -19.16 30.23
C SER A 466 -6.79 -18.32 29.48
N PHE A 467 -8.06 -18.66 29.64
CA PHE A 467 -9.18 -17.98 29.00
C PHE A 467 -10.05 -17.33 30.06
N GLU A 468 -10.03 -16.00 30.14
CA GLU A 468 -10.80 -15.25 31.12
C GLU A 468 -12.13 -14.79 30.52
N ASP A 469 -13.23 -15.02 31.25
CA ASP A 469 -14.47 -14.30 31.07
C ASP A 469 -14.61 -13.24 32.16
N ALA A 470 -14.36 -12.01 31.76
CA ALA A 470 -14.43 -10.84 32.62
C ALA A 470 -15.85 -10.58 33.14
N LYS A 471 -16.90 -10.92 32.38
CA LYS A 471 -18.29 -10.72 32.78
C LYS A 471 -18.66 -11.67 33.90
N GLU A 472 -18.30 -12.94 33.74
CA GLU A 472 -18.64 -14.01 34.68
C GLU A 472 -17.56 -14.25 35.74
N LYS A 473 -16.43 -13.54 35.67
CA LYS A 473 -15.26 -13.65 36.55
C LYS A 473 -14.76 -15.09 36.69
N ARG A 474 -14.66 -15.80 35.56
CA ARG A 474 -14.26 -17.21 35.50
C ARG A 474 -13.10 -17.40 34.55
N ASN A 475 -12.23 -18.35 34.89
CA ASN A 475 -11.12 -18.77 34.04
C ASN A 475 -11.37 -20.18 33.50
N SER A 476 -11.00 -20.39 32.24
CA SER A 476 -10.91 -21.70 31.60
C SER A 476 -9.50 -21.97 31.09
N SER A 477 -9.33 -23.20 30.61
CA SER A 477 -8.13 -23.70 29.95
C SER A 477 -8.56 -24.66 28.86
N PHE A 478 -7.65 -24.95 27.94
CA PHE A 478 -7.85 -26.08 27.05
C PHE A 478 -8.05 -27.38 27.85
N PHE A 479 -8.83 -28.30 27.29
CA PHE A 479 -9.15 -29.56 27.94
C PHE A 479 -9.28 -30.72 26.95
N GLY A 480 -8.76 -31.88 27.34
CA GLY A 480 -8.75 -33.08 26.51
C GLY A 480 -7.79 -32.94 25.34
N ASN A 481 -8.11 -33.61 24.24
CA ASN A 481 -7.27 -33.62 23.04
C ASN A 481 -7.21 -32.23 22.38
N VAL A 482 -6.03 -31.63 22.39
CA VAL A 482 -5.69 -30.37 21.75
C VAL A 482 -4.68 -30.62 20.65
N PHE A 483 -4.91 -30.01 19.49
CA PHE A 483 -3.98 -30.02 18.38
C PHE A 483 -2.94 -28.92 18.58
N LEU A 484 -1.67 -29.30 18.46
CA LEU A 484 -0.52 -28.39 18.45
C LEU A 484 0.17 -28.54 17.10
N LEU A 485 0.31 -27.45 16.35
CA LEU A 485 1.09 -27.43 15.11
C LEU A 485 2.13 -26.32 15.17
N SER A 486 3.38 -26.64 14.82
CA SER A 486 4.49 -25.66 14.86
C SER A 486 5.33 -25.71 13.60
N PHE A 487 5.67 -24.53 13.07
CA PHE A 487 6.58 -24.33 11.95
C PHE A 487 7.60 -23.25 12.30
N GLY A 488 8.88 -23.56 12.20
CA GLY A 488 9.97 -22.69 12.62
C GLY A 488 11.30 -23.12 12.02
N SER A 489 12.39 -22.57 12.58
CA SER A 489 13.76 -22.89 12.17
C SER A 489 14.13 -24.37 12.29
N ASP A 490 13.39 -25.16 13.08
CA ASP A 490 13.59 -26.61 13.18
C ASP A 490 13.06 -27.37 11.95
N GLN A 491 12.08 -26.80 11.24
CA GLN A 491 11.50 -27.40 10.03
C GLN A 491 12.07 -26.78 8.75
N TYR A 492 12.48 -25.51 8.79
CA TYR A 492 12.83 -24.75 7.61
C TYR A 492 14.06 -23.87 7.85
N VAL A 493 15.12 -24.09 7.06
CA VAL A 493 16.29 -23.21 7.01
C VAL A 493 16.61 -22.90 5.56
N TRP A 494 16.60 -21.62 5.20
CA TRP A 494 16.98 -21.20 3.86
C TRP A 494 18.50 -21.18 3.70
N ILE A 495 19.02 -21.95 2.75
CA ILE A 495 20.43 -22.01 2.40
C ILE A 495 20.67 -21.04 1.24
N ASN A 496 21.47 -20.01 1.51
CA ASN A 496 21.90 -19.03 0.51
C ASN A 496 23.11 -19.58 -0.26
N ASP A 497 22.85 -20.22 -1.40
CA ASP A 497 23.82 -20.90 -2.28
C ASP A 497 23.73 -20.41 -3.73
N GLY A 498 23.70 -19.09 -3.91
CA GLY A 498 23.64 -18.52 -5.26
C GLY A 498 22.32 -18.86 -5.99
N PRO A 499 22.35 -19.09 -7.31
CA PRO A 499 21.20 -19.57 -8.07
C PRO A 499 20.61 -20.90 -7.57
N ASN A 500 21.37 -21.68 -6.80
CA ASN A 500 20.91 -22.95 -6.24
C ASN A 500 20.28 -22.81 -4.85
N SER A 501 20.05 -21.58 -4.38
CA SER A 501 19.48 -21.36 -3.04
C SER A 501 18.17 -22.10 -2.84
N HIS A 502 18.07 -22.79 -1.72
CA HIS A 502 16.99 -23.73 -1.42
C HIS A 502 16.84 -23.89 0.09
N PRO A 503 15.71 -24.41 0.58
CA PRO A 503 15.57 -24.73 1.98
C PRO A 503 16.10 -26.14 2.29
N ASP A 504 16.91 -26.27 3.33
CA ASP A 504 17.35 -27.55 3.92
C ASP A 504 17.66 -27.36 5.43
N PRO A 505 16.87 -27.94 6.36
CA PRO A 505 15.69 -28.76 6.11
C PRO A 505 14.56 -27.97 5.44
N ASN A 506 13.69 -28.71 4.73
CA ASN A 506 12.43 -28.23 4.17
C ASN A 506 11.30 -29.19 4.55
N LEU A 507 10.93 -29.17 5.82
CA LEU A 507 9.92 -30.05 6.40
C LEU A 507 8.57 -29.33 6.51
N PRO A 508 7.45 -30.06 6.39
CA PRO A 508 6.15 -29.49 6.72
C PRO A 508 6.06 -29.12 8.21
N PRO A 509 5.04 -28.33 8.62
CA PRO A 509 4.79 -28.06 10.03
C PRO A 509 4.72 -29.35 10.85
N SER A 510 5.38 -29.35 12.01
CA SER A 510 5.26 -30.42 13.00
C SER A 510 3.87 -30.40 13.62
N ALA A 511 3.30 -31.57 13.89
CA ALA A 511 1.95 -31.69 14.44
C ALA A 511 1.91 -32.72 15.58
N ALA A 512 1.15 -32.42 16.63
CA ALA A 512 0.92 -33.29 17.76
C ALA A 512 -0.51 -33.14 18.29
N ILE A 513 -1.02 -34.20 18.94
CA ILE A 513 -2.22 -34.14 19.77
C ILE A 513 -1.76 -34.33 21.20
N ILE A 514 -2.09 -33.36 22.06
CA ILE A 514 -1.73 -33.36 23.48
C ILE A 514 -3.02 -33.54 24.27
N ASP A 515 -3.03 -34.47 25.23
CA ASP A 515 -4.09 -34.53 26.23
C ASP A 515 -3.84 -33.45 27.29
N THR A 516 -4.77 -32.52 27.43
CA THR A 516 -4.55 -31.26 28.16
C THR A 516 -5.47 -31.11 29.36
N ASP A 517 -4.92 -30.43 30.37
CA ASP A 517 -5.62 -29.93 31.54
C ASP A 517 -5.21 -28.47 31.83
N SER A 518 -5.73 -27.93 32.93
CA SER A 518 -5.45 -26.54 33.34
C SER A 518 -4.00 -26.23 33.69
N GLN A 519 -3.16 -27.25 33.85
CA GLN A 519 -1.75 -27.13 34.19
C GLN A 519 -0.82 -27.38 33.00
N THR A 520 -1.36 -27.80 31.85
CA THR A 520 -0.56 -28.09 30.66
C THR A 520 0.26 -26.88 30.24
N ILE A 521 1.53 -27.15 29.98
CA ILE A 521 2.50 -26.19 29.47
C ILE A 521 2.80 -26.56 28.02
N PHE A 522 2.72 -25.58 27.13
CA PHE A 522 3.07 -25.73 25.72
C PHE A 522 4.43 -25.10 25.47
N THR A 523 5.31 -25.83 24.78
CA THR A 523 6.60 -25.31 24.34
C THR A 523 6.45 -24.69 22.96
N LEU A 524 6.91 -23.45 22.83
CA LEU A 524 7.03 -22.73 21.57
C LEU A 524 8.50 -22.80 21.15
N PRO A 525 8.86 -23.52 20.07
CA PRO A 525 10.22 -23.55 19.56
C PRO A 525 10.75 -22.14 19.24
N LYS A 526 12.06 -21.95 19.22
CA LYS A 526 12.67 -20.68 18.79
C LYS A 526 12.26 -20.35 17.35
N ALA A 527 12.15 -19.06 17.03
CA ALA A 527 11.83 -18.58 15.68
C ALA A 527 10.71 -19.40 15.01
N SER A 528 9.54 -19.46 15.65
CA SER A 528 8.46 -20.35 15.20
C SER A 528 7.08 -19.72 15.29
N ILE A 529 6.20 -20.20 14.41
CA ILE A 529 4.75 -20.05 14.47
C ILE A 529 4.20 -21.31 15.09
N THR A 530 3.34 -21.18 16.10
CA THR A 530 2.65 -22.30 16.75
C THR A 530 1.15 -22.04 16.82
N VAL A 531 0.36 -22.99 16.34
CA VAL A 531 -1.10 -22.99 16.48
C VAL A 531 -1.52 -24.00 17.54
N ILE A 532 -2.25 -23.53 18.56
CA ILE A 532 -2.89 -24.38 19.58
C ILE A 532 -4.40 -24.34 19.34
N ARG A 533 -4.99 -25.49 18.98
CA ARG A 533 -6.42 -25.59 18.65
C ARG A 533 -7.11 -26.69 19.45
N GLY A 534 -8.18 -26.34 20.14
CA GLY A 534 -8.99 -27.31 20.88
C GLY A 534 -10.19 -26.71 21.59
N ARG A 535 -10.84 -27.51 22.44
CA ARG A 535 -11.99 -27.07 23.23
C ARG A 535 -11.54 -26.60 24.61
N LEU A 536 -12.32 -25.70 25.19
CA LEU A 536 -12.14 -25.29 26.58
C LEU A 536 -12.86 -26.26 27.52
N ARG A 537 -12.36 -26.36 28.75
CA ARG A 537 -13.12 -26.97 29.84
C ARG A 537 -14.45 -26.25 30.00
N LYS A 538 -15.56 -26.99 29.98
CA LYS A 538 -16.88 -26.41 30.29
C LYS A 538 -16.82 -25.84 31.70
N TRP A 539 -17.25 -24.59 31.88
CA TRP A 539 -17.43 -24.05 33.22
C TRP A 539 -18.52 -24.84 33.93
N PRO A 540 -18.35 -25.14 35.23
CA PRO A 540 -19.43 -25.75 35.99
C PRO A 540 -20.67 -24.85 35.87
N GLN A 541 -21.76 -25.42 35.34
CA GLN A 541 -23.07 -24.79 35.43
C GLN A 541 -23.42 -24.74 36.92
N GLN A 542 -23.60 -23.54 37.47
CA GLN A 542 -24.34 -23.44 38.73
C GLN A 542 -25.75 -23.91 38.41
N LEU A 543 -26.14 -25.06 38.97
CA LEU A 543 -27.54 -25.44 39.01
C LEU A 543 -28.31 -24.33 39.73
N PRO A 544 -29.44 -23.84 39.20
CA PRO A 544 -30.27 -22.90 39.94
C PRO A 544 -30.70 -23.58 41.25
N VAL A 545 -30.48 -22.88 42.37
CA VAL A 545 -30.99 -23.26 43.69
C VAL A 545 -32.45 -22.89 43.79
#